data_AF-A0A498S781-F1
#
_entry.id   AF-A0A498S781-F1
#
_cell.length_a   1.000
_cell.length_b   1.000
_cell.length_c   1.000
_cell.angle_alpha   90.00
_cell.angle_beta   90.00
_cell.angle_gamma   90.00
#
_symmetry.space_group_name_H-M   'P 1'
#
loop_
_entity.id
_entity.type
_entity.pdbx_description
1 polymer ?
#
loop_
_entity_poly.entity_id
_entity_poly.type
_entity_poly.pdbx_seq_one_letter_code
_entity_poly.pdbx_strand_id
1 'polypeptide(L)'
;MLLQGYHSMKPYFSWLSSLLLLTLPYSFSTDSKKLPSVFFGRYTLEKSINLDEYLTARGYKWFTRRLILIASVTKVIRKAASGLPARYDMETLTWKKNVLYTDFALGTPFLTDHLEDGLFNVTIDTSDNGAVMTENVIRVGNPEDDEMFRYTRENNYLIMRTTWKGVNAAGFYRKVCSYDVNNYSEFC
;
A
#
# COMPACT_ATOMS: atom_id res chain seq x y z
N MET A 1 37.44 -49.70 67.43
CA MET A 1 38.38 -48.84 66.69
C MET A 1 37.59 -47.63 66.21
N LEU A 2 37.70 -46.53 66.95
CA LEU A 2 37.03 -45.25 66.69
C LEU A 2 37.96 -44.37 65.85
N LEU A 3 37.42 -43.71 64.82
CA LEU A 3 37.93 -42.48 64.21
C LEU A 3 36.68 -41.61 63.98
N GLN A 4 36.42 -40.56 64.78
CA GLN A 4 36.93 -39.18 64.64
C GLN A 4 36.60 -38.59 63.25
N GLY A 5 35.87 -37.50 63.08
CA GLY A 5 35.21 -36.56 63.98
C GLY A 5 34.39 -35.57 63.12
N TYR A 6 33.60 -34.68 63.72
CA TYR A 6 33.01 -33.55 63.01
C TYR A 6 32.80 -32.36 63.95
N HIS A 7 33.50 -31.27 63.68
CA HIS A 7 33.21 -29.92 64.14
C HIS A 7 33.48 -29.00 62.95
N SER A 8 32.47 -28.22 62.52
CA SER A 8 32.68 -26.80 62.16
C SER A 8 31.35 -26.08 61.89
N MET A 9 31.34 -24.81 62.24
CA MET A 9 30.28 -23.80 62.33
C MET A 9 30.53 -22.82 61.16
N LYS A 10 29.59 -22.42 60.30
CA LYS A 10 28.65 -21.27 60.41
C LYS A 10 28.04 -21.02 59.00
N PRO A 11 26.86 -20.38 58.87
CA PRO A 11 26.20 -20.18 57.58
C PRO A 11 26.68 -18.92 56.85
N TYR A 12 26.82 -19.01 55.52
CA TYR A 12 27.17 -17.92 54.62
C TYR A 12 25.88 -17.24 54.11
N PHE A 13 25.73 -15.95 54.41
CA PHE A 13 24.59 -15.11 54.00
C PHE A 13 24.94 -14.49 52.63
N SER A 14 24.36 -14.99 51.53
CA SER A 14 24.59 -14.42 50.20
C SER A 14 23.63 -13.26 49.93
N TRP A 15 24.17 -12.06 49.75
CA TRP A 15 23.46 -10.88 49.29
C TRP A 15 23.08 -11.03 47.81
N LEU A 16 21.78 -11.12 47.50
CA LEU A 16 21.27 -11.00 46.14
C LEU A 16 21.21 -9.50 45.77
N SER A 17 22.07 -9.08 44.84
CA SER A 17 21.98 -7.76 44.19
C SER A 17 20.82 -7.77 43.19
N SER A 18 19.74 -7.05 43.51
CA SER A 18 18.66 -6.74 42.58
C SER A 18 19.16 -5.78 41.50
N LEU A 19 19.44 -6.29 40.29
CA LEU A 19 19.59 -5.45 39.10
C LEU A 19 18.20 -5.17 38.51
N LEU A 20 17.69 -3.97 38.79
CA LEU A 20 16.49 -3.42 38.17
C LEU A 20 16.87 -2.92 36.78
N LEU A 21 16.73 -3.78 35.77
CA LEU A 21 16.88 -3.40 34.35
C LEU A 21 15.74 -2.45 33.97
N LEU A 22 16.02 -1.14 34.01
CA LEU A 22 15.20 -0.13 33.34
C LEU A 22 15.24 -0.42 31.84
N THR A 23 14.19 -1.05 31.32
CA THR A 23 13.93 -1.13 29.89
C THR A 23 13.51 0.26 29.43
N LEU A 24 14.48 1.08 28.99
CA LEU A 24 14.19 2.25 28.17
C LEU A 24 13.38 1.78 26.96
N PRO A 25 12.15 2.28 26.74
CA PRO A 25 11.47 2.04 25.48
C PRO A 25 12.33 2.74 24.42
N TYR A 26 13.08 1.96 23.65
CA TYR A 26 13.64 2.41 22.39
C TYR A 26 12.45 2.88 21.56
N SER A 27 12.22 4.18 21.55
CA SER A 27 11.35 4.81 20.56
C SER A 27 12.11 4.68 19.25
N PHE A 28 11.86 3.60 18.53
CA PHE A 28 12.20 3.53 17.12
C PHE A 28 11.50 4.73 16.49
N SER A 29 12.27 5.77 16.16
CA SER A 29 11.80 6.82 15.27
C SER A 29 11.66 6.14 13.91
N THR A 30 10.49 5.57 13.64
CA THR A 30 10.13 5.19 12.29
C THR A 30 9.99 6.50 11.53
N ASP A 31 11.04 6.89 10.81
CA ASP A 31 10.90 7.97 9.84
C ASP A 31 9.80 7.53 8.88
N SER A 32 8.63 8.16 9.01
CA SER A 32 7.43 7.71 8.31
C SER A 32 7.71 7.86 6.82
N LYS A 33 7.79 6.73 6.11
CA LYS A 33 8.01 6.71 4.67
C LYS A 33 7.05 7.67 3.98
N LYS A 34 7.58 8.56 3.14
CA LYS A 34 6.78 9.57 2.44
C LYS A 34 6.57 9.17 1.00
N LEU A 35 5.34 9.30 0.51
CA LEU A 35 5.02 9.12 -0.91
C LEU A 35 5.70 10.24 -1.71
N PRO A 36 6.57 9.90 -2.68
CA PRO A 36 7.23 10.91 -3.52
C PRO A 36 6.23 11.73 -4.30
N SER A 37 6.43 13.06 -4.32
CA SER A 37 5.50 14.00 -4.95
C SER A 37 5.36 13.81 -6.46
N VAL A 38 6.31 13.11 -7.10
CA VAL A 38 6.24 12.76 -8.52
C VAL A 38 4.98 11.95 -8.87
N PHE A 39 4.40 11.24 -7.90
CA PHE A 39 3.14 10.50 -8.07
C PHE A 39 1.88 11.37 -7.92
N PHE A 40 1.96 12.56 -7.31
CA PHE A 40 0.78 13.40 -7.14
C PHE A 40 0.27 13.94 -8.46
N GLY A 41 -1.04 13.89 -8.65
CA GLY A 41 -1.67 14.33 -9.89
C GLY A 41 -3.01 13.68 -10.15
N ARG A 42 -3.65 14.18 -11.22
CA ARG A 42 -4.80 13.54 -11.88
C ARG A 42 -4.32 12.91 -13.18
N TYR A 43 -4.65 11.64 -13.39
CA TYR A 43 -4.18 10.85 -14.51
C TYR A 43 -5.33 10.11 -15.17
N THR A 44 -5.55 10.33 -16.46
CA THR A 44 -6.62 9.65 -17.22
C THR A 44 -6.01 8.53 -18.06
N LEU A 45 -6.58 7.33 -17.99
CA LEU A 45 -6.16 6.18 -18.80
C LEU A 45 -6.29 6.54 -20.27
N GLU A 46 -5.18 6.48 -21.00
CA GLU A 46 -5.15 6.77 -22.43
C GLU A 46 -5.02 5.50 -23.27
N LYS A 47 -4.21 4.56 -22.80
CA LYS A 47 -4.00 3.27 -23.48
C LYS A 47 -3.65 2.18 -22.49
N SER A 48 -3.92 0.95 -22.89
CA SER A 48 -3.48 -0.26 -22.20
C SER A 48 -2.76 -1.20 -23.14
N ILE A 49 -1.92 -2.07 -22.58
CA ILE A 49 -1.23 -3.15 -23.29
C ILE A 49 -1.68 -4.46 -22.64
N ASN A 50 -2.11 -5.41 -23.48
CA ASN A 50 -2.42 -6.81 -23.10
C ASN A 50 -3.47 -6.96 -21.99
N LEU A 51 -4.39 -5.98 -21.88
CA LEU A 51 -5.40 -5.94 -20.82
C LEU A 51 -6.51 -6.99 -21.02
N ASP A 52 -6.91 -7.31 -22.26
CA ASP A 52 -7.95 -8.32 -22.49
C ASP A 52 -7.46 -9.73 -22.15
N GLU A 53 -6.20 -10.03 -22.50
CA GLU A 53 -5.52 -11.28 -22.17
C GLU A 53 -5.35 -11.42 -20.66
N TYR A 54 -4.95 -10.34 -19.98
CA TYR A 54 -4.87 -10.28 -18.53
C TYR A 54 -6.22 -10.55 -17.86
N LEU A 55 -7.28 -9.86 -18.30
CA LEU A 55 -8.63 -10.06 -17.77
C LEU A 55 -9.15 -11.47 -18.05
N THR A 56 -8.78 -12.05 -19.20
CA THR A 56 -9.09 -13.45 -19.52
C THR A 56 -8.39 -14.41 -18.54
N ALA A 57 -7.11 -14.17 -18.24
CA ALA A 57 -6.35 -14.97 -17.26
C ALA A 57 -6.89 -14.81 -15.83
N ARG A 58 -7.45 -13.63 -15.50
CA ARG A 58 -8.20 -13.36 -14.25
C ARG A 58 -9.57 -14.05 -14.22
N GLY A 59 -10.03 -14.63 -15.33
CA GLY A 59 -11.30 -15.37 -15.40
C GLY A 59 -12.52 -14.51 -15.72
N TYR A 60 -12.33 -13.26 -16.16
CA TYR A 60 -13.44 -12.39 -16.53
C TYR A 60 -14.16 -12.89 -17.78
N LYS A 61 -15.50 -12.91 -17.74
CA LYS A 61 -16.35 -13.24 -18.88
C LYS A 61 -16.26 -12.18 -19.99
N TRP A 62 -16.42 -12.61 -21.23
CA TRP A 62 -16.26 -11.76 -22.43
C TRP A 62 -16.99 -10.41 -22.36
N PHE A 63 -18.27 -10.42 -21.97
CA PHE A 63 -19.06 -9.19 -21.83
C PHE A 63 -18.47 -8.22 -20.80
N THR A 64 -18.05 -8.72 -19.63
CA THR A 64 -17.44 -7.89 -18.58
C THR A 64 -16.12 -7.30 -19.04
N ARG A 65 -15.28 -8.09 -19.73
CA ARG A 65 -14.02 -7.59 -20.29
C ARG A 65 -14.26 -6.45 -21.27
N ARG A 66 -15.25 -6.57 -22.15
CA ARG A 66 -15.56 -5.52 -23.12
C ARG A 66 -15.95 -4.21 -22.44
N LEU A 67 -16.72 -4.28 -21.35
CA LEU A 67 -17.08 -3.10 -20.55
C LEU A 67 -15.87 -2.47 -19.87
N ILE A 68 -14.94 -3.28 -19.33
CA ILE A 68 -13.71 -2.79 -18.70
C ILE A 68 -12.81 -2.10 -19.73
N LEU A 69 -12.63 -2.69 -20.92
CA LEU A 69 -11.76 -2.17 -21.97
C LEU A 69 -12.20 -0.80 -22.51
N ILE A 70 -13.51 -0.51 -22.50
CA ILE A 70 -14.04 0.78 -22.97
C ILE A 70 -14.26 1.79 -21.82
N ALA A 71 -14.02 1.39 -20.57
CA ALA A 71 -14.23 2.27 -19.43
C ALA A 71 -13.15 3.35 -19.39
N SER A 72 -13.57 4.60 -19.26
CA SER A 72 -12.66 5.67 -18.88
C SER A 72 -12.33 5.55 -17.39
N VAL A 73 -11.05 5.54 -17.07
CA VAL A 73 -10.54 5.45 -15.70
C VAL A 73 -9.64 6.65 -15.44
N THR A 74 -9.95 7.41 -14.38
CA THR A 74 -9.08 8.48 -13.89
C THR A 74 -8.55 8.11 -12.51
N LYS A 75 -7.24 8.20 -12.30
CA LYS A 75 -6.63 8.12 -10.97
C LYS A 75 -6.30 9.52 -10.46
N VAL A 76 -6.62 9.81 -9.20
CA VAL A 76 -6.18 11.01 -8.49
C VAL A 76 -5.33 10.57 -7.32
N ILE A 77 -4.15 11.18 -7.13
CA ILE A 77 -3.26 10.87 -6.02
C ILE A 77 -2.82 12.19 -5.41
N ARG A 78 -3.02 12.35 -4.10
CA ARG A 78 -2.73 13.61 -3.38
C ARG A 78 -2.41 13.39 -1.91
N LYS A 79 -1.96 14.46 -1.25
CA LYS A 79 -1.93 14.51 0.22
C LYS A 79 -3.35 14.42 0.75
N ALA A 80 -3.53 13.78 1.90
CA ALA A 80 -4.85 13.60 2.46
C ALA A 80 -5.51 14.93 2.84
N ALA A 81 -6.82 15.02 2.61
CA ALA A 81 -7.62 16.19 2.98
C ALA A 81 -7.65 16.47 4.50
N SER A 82 -7.40 15.45 5.33
CA SER A 82 -7.29 15.62 6.79
C SER A 82 -6.14 16.55 7.23
N GLY A 83 -5.14 16.73 6.37
CA GLY A 83 -3.94 17.50 6.68
C GLY A 83 -2.94 16.78 7.59
N LEU A 84 -3.20 15.52 7.98
CA LEU A 84 -2.28 14.75 8.80
C LEU A 84 -0.96 14.46 8.05
N PRO A 85 0.20 14.53 8.74
CA PRO A 85 1.48 14.26 8.11
C PRO A 85 1.56 12.80 7.65
N ALA A 86 2.19 12.59 6.48
CA ALA A 86 2.37 11.26 5.87
C ALA A 86 1.05 10.50 5.63
N ARG A 87 -0.04 11.23 5.37
CA ARG A 87 -1.33 10.69 4.94
C ARG A 87 -1.66 11.14 3.53
N TYR A 88 -2.30 10.24 2.78
CA TYR A 88 -2.57 10.40 1.36
C TYR A 88 -3.98 9.96 1.02
N ASP A 89 -4.53 10.57 -0.04
CA ASP A 89 -5.77 10.13 -0.66
C ASP A 89 -5.47 9.64 -2.09
N MET A 90 -6.16 8.57 -2.49
CA MET A 90 -6.10 8.03 -3.83
C MET A 90 -7.50 7.66 -4.32
N GLU A 91 -7.85 8.15 -5.49
CA GLU A 91 -9.18 7.94 -6.08
C GLU A 91 -9.01 7.22 -7.41
N THR A 92 -9.86 6.22 -7.66
CA THR A 92 -10.05 5.63 -8.99
C THR A 92 -11.48 5.93 -9.43
N LEU A 93 -11.60 6.90 -10.33
CA LEU A 93 -12.86 7.41 -10.85
C LEU A 93 -13.22 6.68 -12.14
N THR A 94 -14.45 6.17 -12.20
CA THR A 94 -15.02 5.55 -13.40
C THR A 94 -16.45 6.04 -13.59
N TRP A 95 -17.08 5.68 -14.71
CA TRP A 95 -18.47 6.07 -14.96
C TRP A 95 -19.48 5.31 -14.08
N LYS A 96 -19.14 4.11 -13.59
CA LYS A 96 -20.07 3.21 -12.88
C LYS A 96 -19.89 3.25 -11.36
N LYS A 97 -18.65 3.14 -10.89
CA LYS A 97 -18.30 3.08 -9.47
C LYS A 97 -16.95 3.77 -9.26
N ASN A 98 -16.88 4.62 -8.25
CA ASN A 98 -15.63 5.21 -7.81
C ASN A 98 -15.08 4.42 -6.62
N VAL A 99 -13.76 4.34 -6.54
CA VAL A 99 -13.05 3.79 -5.38
C VAL A 99 -12.26 4.93 -4.76
N LEU A 100 -12.43 5.13 -3.45
CA LEU A 100 -11.82 6.21 -2.70
C LEU A 100 -11.02 5.60 -1.55
N TYR A 101 -9.70 5.77 -1.59
CA TYR A 101 -8.82 5.48 -0.47
C TYR A 101 -8.50 6.81 0.22
N THR A 102 -8.92 6.94 1.47
CA THR A 102 -8.76 8.17 2.24
C THR A 102 -7.81 7.96 3.41
N ASP A 103 -6.96 8.93 3.69
CA ASP A 103 -6.09 8.95 4.88
C ASP A 103 -5.19 7.72 5.05
N PHE A 104 -4.79 7.07 3.95
CA PHE A 104 -3.91 5.92 4.04
C PHE A 104 -2.49 6.34 4.40
N ALA A 105 -1.79 5.47 5.13
CA ALA A 105 -0.36 5.57 5.40
C ALA A 105 0.38 4.50 4.60
N LEU A 106 1.60 4.81 4.16
CA LEU A 106 2.41 3.84 3.42
C LEU A 106 2.75 2.61 4.27
N GLY A 107 2.69 1.43 3.66
CA GLY A 107 2.97 0.14 4.30
C GLY A 107 1.92 -0.31 5.32
N THR A 108 0.84 0.45 5.53
CA THR A 108 -0.22 0.09 6.47
C THR A 108 -1.44 -0.44 5.70
N PRO A 109 -1.87 -1.69 5.94
CA PRO A 109 -3.07 -2.25 5.32
C PRO A 109 -4.34 -1.55 5.82
N PHE A 110 -5.32 -1.37 4.94
CA PHE A 110 -6.64 -0.86 5.29
C PHE A 110 -7.75 -1.58 4.53
N LEU A 111 -8.90 -1.73 5.18
CA LEU A 111 -10.07 -2.40 4.63
C LEU A 111 -10.90 -1.42 3.81
N THR A 112 -11.24 -1.79 2.58
CA THR A 112 -12.06 -0.95 1.69
C THR A 112 -12.80 -1.76 0.64
N ASP A 113 -13.79 -1.11 0.00
CA ASP A 113 -14.39 -1.60 -1.24
C ASP A 113 -13.46 -1.36 -2.42
N HIS A 114 -13.56 -2.21 -3.45
CA HIS A 114 -12.86 -2.00 -4.73
C HIS A 114 -13.86 -1.82 -5.87
N LEU A 115 -13.38 -1.72 -7.12
CA LEU A 115 -14.24 -1.68 -8.31
C LEU A 115 -15.06 -2.97 -8.47
N GLU A 116 -14.51 -4.08 -8.01
CA GLU A 116 -15.20 -5.36 -7.88
C GLU A 116 -16.02 -5.41 -6.59
N ASP A 117 -17.01 -6.30 -6.56
CA ASP A 117 -17.83 -6.50 -5.36
C ASP A 117 -17.05 -7.25 -4.28
N GLY A 118 -17.25 -6.85 -3.02
CA GLY A 118 -16.61 -7.42 -1.85
C GLY A 118 -15.62 -6.48 -1.18
N LEU A 119 -15.07 -6.96 -0.06
CA LEU A 119 -14.10 -6.23 0.75
C LEU A 119 -12.68 -6.69 0.45
N PHE A 120 -11.77 -5.72 0.45
CA PHE A 120 -10.37 -5.91 0.14
C PHE A 120 -9.50 -5.29 1.22
N ASN A 121 -8.42 -5.98 1.55
CA ASN A 121 -7.34 -5.43 2.32
C ASN A 121 -6.32 -4.82 1.35
N VAL A 122 -6.18 -3.50 1.38
CA VAL A 122 -5.32 -2.75 0.46
C VAL A 122 -4.12 -2.21 1.20
N THR A 123 -2.93 -2.36 0.60
CA THR A 123 -1.69 -1.74 1.10
C THR A 123 -1.06 -0.93 -0.01
N ILE A 124 -0.90 0.38 0.21
CA ILE A 124 -0.11 1.24 -0.67
C ILE A 124 1.29 1.38 -0.07
N ASP A 125 2.32 1.24 -0.89
CA ASP A 125 3.71 1.46 -0.46
C ASP A 125 4.56 1.99 -1.62
N THR A 126 5.85 2.20 -1.38
CA THR A 126 6.85 2.61 -2.37
C THR A 126 8.11 1.75 -2.27
N SER A 127 8.93 1.70 -3.32
CA SER A 127 10.28 1.14 -3.20
C SER A 127 11.17 2.01 -2.31
N ASP A 128 12.28 1.48 -1.81
CA ASP A 128 13.19 2.22 -0.91
C ASP A 128 13.73 3.51 -1.54
N ASN A 129 13.95 3.50 -2.86
CA ASN A 129 14.37 4.68 -3.62
C ASN A 129 13.21 5.59 -4.06
N GLY A 130 11.96 5.27 -3.72
CA GLY A 130 10.76 6.01 -4.09
C GLY A 130 10.41 5.99 -5.58
N ALA A 131 11.11 5.20 -6.41
CA ALA A 131 10.90 5.20 -7.87
C ALA A 131 9.64 4.43 -8.30
N VAL A 132 9.16 3.49 -7.47
CA VAL A 132 7.99 2.65 -7.73
C VAL A 132 7.01 2.82 -6.59
N MET A 133 5.75 3.12 -6.90
CA MET A 133 4.63 3.00 -5.94
C MET A 133 3.92 1.67 -6.17
N THR A 134 3.52 0.98 -5.12
CA THR A 134 2.81 -0.30 -5.20
C THR A 134 1.44 -0.19 -4.55
N GLU A 135 0.46 -0.85 -5.14
CA GLU A 135 -0.87 -1.07 -4.58
C GLU A 135 -1.09 -2.57 -4.55
N ASN A 136 -1.07 -3.15 -3.36
CA ASN A 136 -1.45 -4.54 -3.13
C ASN A 136 -2.92 -4.60 -2.75
N VAL A 137 -3.70 -5.45 -3.41
CA VAL A 137 -5.15 -5.60 -3.20
C VAL A 137 -5.43 -7.08 -2.95
N ILE A 138 -5.79 -7.43 -1.72
CA ILE A 138 -6.08 -8.81 -1.33
C ILE A 138 -7.56 -8.93 -0.97
N ARG A 139 -8.30 -9.84 -1.61
CA ARG A 139 -9.71 -10.07 -1.25
C ARG A 139 -9.82 -10.74 0.11
N VAL A 140 -10.62 -10.17 1.01
CA VAL A 140 -10.82 -10.73 2.36
C VAL A 140 -11.44 -12.14 2.31
N GLY A 141 -12.41 -12.35 1.42
CA GLY A 141 -13.06 -13.65 1.25
C GLY A 141 -12.26 -14.69 0.45
N ASN A 142 -11.14 -14.30 -0.17
CA ASN A 142 -10.28 -15.20 -0.92
C ASN A 142 -8.83 -14.66 -0.92
N PRO A 143 -8.00 -15.00 0.08
CA PRO A 143 -6.64 -14.48 0.18
C PRO A 143 -5.70 -14.88 -0.97
N GLU A 144 -6.06 -15.89 -1.78
CA GLU A 144 -5.32 -16.23 -3.01
C GLU A 144 -5.56 -15.23 -4.14
N ASP A 145 -6.61 -14.41 -4.02
CA ASP A 145 -6.89 -13.27 -4.89
C ASP A 145 -6.08 -12.05 -4.40
N ASP A 146 -4.75 -12.15 -4.56
CA ASP A 146 -3.73 -11.15 -4.22
C ASP A 146 -3.21 -10.50 -5.51
N GLU A 147 -3.62 -9.26 -5.75
CA GLU A 147 -3.30 -8.51 -6.96
C GLU A 147 -2.36 -7.34 -6.65
N MET A 148 -1.21 -7.34 -7.31
CA MET A 148 -0.17 -6.33 -7.14
C MET A 148 -0.08 -5.41 -8.36
N PHE A 149 -0.37 -4.13 -8.17
CA PHE A 149 -0.12 -3.09 -9.16
C PHE A 149 1.15 -2.31 -8.84
N ARG A 150 1.98 -2.06 -9.86
CA ARG A 150 3.21 -1.29 -9.75
C ARG A 150 3.11 -0.05 -10.63
N TYR A 151 3.37 1.11 -10.04
CA TYR A 151 3.26 2.40 -10.67
C TYR A 151 4.63 3.06 -10.79
N THR A 152 4.91 3.61 -11.96
CA THR A 152 6.11 4.39 -12.26
C THR A 152 5.73 5.69 -12.96
N ARG A 153 6.63 6.67 -12.92
CA ARG A 153 6.44 7.97 -13.58
C ARG A 153 7.43 8.10 -14.73
N GLU A 154 6.91 8.27 -15.94
CA GLU A 154 7.69 8.51 -17.14
C GLU A 154 7.07 9.71 -17.87
N ASN A 155 7.76 10.86 -17.84
CA ASN A 155 7.25 12.12 -18.39
C ASN A 155 5.84 12.45 -17.85
N ASN A 156 4.87 12.62 -18.76
CA ASN A 156 3.48 12.89 -18.43
C ASN A 156 2.66 11.62 -18.11
N TYR A 157 3.27 10.44 -18.00
CA TYR A 157 2.56 9.18 -17.80
C TYR A 157 2.77 8.53 -16.44
N LEU A 158 1.67 8.25 -15.75
CA LEU A 158 1.65 7.29 -14.65
C LEU A 158 1.42 5.93 -15.30
N ILE A 159 2.43 5.07 -15.25
CA ILE A 159 2.39 3.76 -15.89
C ILE A 159 2.16 2.72 -14.81
N MET A 160 0.98 2.10 -14.86
CA MET A 160 0.60 0.96 -14.04
C MET A 160 1.00 -0.32 -14.77
N ARG A 161 1.61 -1.27 -14.05
CA ARG A 161 1.93 -2.61 -14.53
C ARG A 161 1.42 -3.65 -13.53
N THR A 162 0.87 -4.74 -14.04
CA THR A 162 0.38 -5.87 -13.24
C THR A 162 0.66 -7.19 -13.95
N THR A 163 0.65 -8.29 -13.19
CA THR A 163 0.87 -9.65 -13.68
C THR A 163 -0.08 -10.61 -12.99
N TRP A 164 -0.71 -11.49 -13.77
CA TRP A 164 -1.52 -12.58 -13.22
C TRP A 164 -1.22 -13.87 -13.96
N LYS A 165 -0.81 -14.91 -13.22
CA LYS A 165 -0.46 -16.24 -13.79
C LYS A 165 0.47 -16.14 -15.01
N GLY A 166 1.47 -15.26 -14.95
CA GLY A 166 2.45 -15.03 -16.02
C GLY A 166 2.00 -14.09 -17.15
N VAL A 167 0.73 -13.66 -17.17
CA VAL A 167 0.23 -12.68 -18.14
C VAL A 167 0.43 -11.27 -17.61
N ASN A 168 1.22 -10.47 -18.32
CA ASN A 168 1.51 -9.09 -17.94
C ASN A 168 0.55 -8.12 -18.64
N ALA A 169 0.12 -7.07 -17.95
CA ALA A 169 -0.59 -5.96 -18.55
C ALA A 169 -0.04 -4.61 -18.08
N ALA A 170 -0.27 -3.57 -18.86
CA ALA A 170 0.08 -2.21 -18.49
C ALA A 170 -1.02 -1.22 -18.85
N GLY A 171 -1.19 -0.19 -18.01
CA GLY A 171 -2.05 0.97 -18.27
C GLY A 171 -1.23 2.24 -18.24
N PHE A 172 -1.38 3.09 -19.25
CA PHE A 172 -0.68 4.36 -19.38
C PHE A 172 -1.67 5.48 -19.13
N TYR A 173 -1.56 6.11 -17.97
CA TYR A 173 -2.44 7.20 -17.56
C TYR A 173 -1.73 8.53 -17.79
N ARG A 174 -2.27 9.36 -18.69
CA ARG A 174 -1.73 10.69 -18.99
C ARG A 174 -2.12 11.67 -17.89
N LYS A 175 -1.15 12.43 -17.38
CA LYS A 175 -1.37 13.55 -16.45
C LYS A 175 -2.25 14.58 -17.14
N VAL A 176 -3.33 14.98 -16.47
CA VAL A 176 -4.23 16.03 -16.92
C VAL A 176 -4.24 17.15 -15.91
N CYS A 177 -4.37 18.37 -16.40
CA CYS A 177 -4.56 19.51 -15.52
C CYS A 177 -5.91 19.36 -14.81
N SER A 178 -5.97 19.65 -13.51
CA SER A 178 -7.22 19.84 -12.78
C SER A 178 -7.23 21.17 -12.06
N TYR A 179 -8.44 21.69 -11.91
CA TYR A 179 -8.70 22.96 -11.25
C TYR A 179 -9.73 22.70 -10.15
N ASP A 180 -9.57 23.39 -9.02
CA ASP A 180 -10.54 23.36 -7.95
C ASP A 180 -11.82 24.14 -8.33
N VAL A 181 -12.81 24.17 -7.42
CA VAL A 181 -14.07 24.89 -7.61
C VAL A 181 -13.90 26.41 -7.80
N ASN A 182 -12.75 26.96 -7.42
CA ASN A 182 -12.39 28.37 -7.58
C ASN A 182 -11.51 28.61 -8.82
N ASN A 183 -11.33 27.58 -9.65
CA ASN A 183 -10.50 27.57 -10.85
C ASN A 183 -8.97 27.74 -10.59
N TYR A 184 -8.50 27.42 -9.39
CA TYR A 184 -7.07 27.31 -9.10
C TYR A 184 -6.55 25.95 -9.54
N SER A 185 -5.37 25.92 -10.17
CA SER A 185 -4.75 24.65 -10.57
C SER A 185 -4.44 23.80 -9.34
N GLU A 186 -5.13 22.66 -9.20
CA GLU A 186 -4.85 21.65 -8.17
C GLU A 186 -3.71 20.73 -8.65
N PHE A 187 -3.72 20.36 -9.94
CA PHE A 187 -2.64 19.65 -10.61
C PHE A 187 -2.39 20.31 -11.97
N CYS A 188 -1.23 20.92 -12.20
CA CYS A 188 -0.75 21.38 -13.50
C CYS A 188 0.75 21.08 -13.57
#